data_AF-A0A955TC67-F1
#
_entry.id   AF-A0A955TC67-F1
#
_cell.length_a   1.000
_cell.length_b   1.000
_cell.length_c   1.000
_cell.angle_alpha   90.00
_cell.angle_beta   90.00
_cell.angle_gamma   90.00
#
_symmetry.space_group_name_H-M   'P 1'
#
loop_
_entity.id
_entity.type
_entity.pdbx_description
1 polymer ?
#
loop_
_entity_poly.entity_id
_entity_poly.type
_entity_poly.pdbx_seq_one_letter_code
_entity_poly.pdbx_strand_id
1 'polypeptide(L)'
;MSTFRHSRHLSASPEAVFAAFEDPARLAQWWGPEGFSNTFEVFEFRPGGRWVFTIHGPDGKDYPNESEFLEIVPGSMVRLRHVCLPHYELSITL
;
A
#
# COMPACT_ATOMS: atom_id res chain seq x y z
N MET A 1 21.72 -0.80 5.38
CA MET A 1 20.36 -0.79 4.78
C MET A 1 20.31 -1.88 3.73
N SER A 2 19.38 -2.81 3.87
CA SER A 2 19.13 -3.83 2.85
C SER A 2 17.93 -3.39 2.02
N THR A 3 18.08 -3.39 0.70
CA THR A 3 16.99 -3.08 -0.22
C THR A 3 16.53 -4.35 -0.89
N PHE A 4 15.23 -4.63 -0.83
CA PHE A 4 14.59 -5.67 -1.63
C PHE A 4 13.93 -5.02 -2.84
N ARG A 5 14.09 -5.61 -4.02
CA ARG A 5 13.47 -5.12 -5.27
C ARG A 5 12.74 -6.24 -5.99
N HIS A 6 11.59 -5.89 -6.51
CA HIS A 6 10.73 -6.78 -7.28
C HIS A 6 10.19 -6.08 -8.52
N SER A 7 9.86 -6.84 -9.56
CA SER A 7 9.17 -6.33 -10.74
C SER A 7 8.20 -7.37 -11.32
N ARG A 8 7.13 -6.85 -11.93
CA ARG A 8 6.07 -7.61 -12.60
C ARG A 8 5.65 -6.86 -13.86
N HIS A 9 5.27 -7.60 -14.90
CA HIS A 9 4.64 -7.05 -16.09
C HIS A 9 3.14 -7.29 -16.00
N LEU A 10 2.35 -6.23 -16.20
CA LEU A 10 0.90 -6.28 -16.13
C LEU A 10 0.33 -5.83 -17.48
N SER A 11 -0.68 -6.53 -17.98
CA SER A 11 -1.41 -6.15 -19.19
C SER A 11 -2.43 -5.03 -18.89
N ALA A 12 -1.95 -3.92 -18.34
CA ALA A 12 -2.73 -2.75 -17.95
C ALA A 12 -1.89 -1.49 -18.14
N SER A 13 -2.53 -0.33 -18.32
CA SER A 13 -1.80 0.94 -18.40
C SER A 13 -1.29 1.37 -17.02
N PRO A 14 -0.21 2.19 -16.92
CA PRO A 14 0.26 2.72 -15.65
C PRO A 14 -0.82 3.45 -14.86
N GLU A 15 -1.74 4.16 -15.53
CA GLU A 15 -2.86 4.86 -14.89
C GLU A 15 -3.85 3.88 -14.27
N ALA A 16 -4.15 2.77 -14.95
CA ALA A 16 -5.04 1.74 -14.41
C ALA A 16 -4.42 1.06 -13.17
N VAL A 17 -3.11 0.81 -13.20
CA VAL A 17 -2.38 0.26 -12.05
C VAL A 17 -2.32 1.28 -10.91
N PHE A 18 -2.04 2.55 -11.21
CA PHE A 18 -2.03 3.64 -10.23
C PHE A 18 -3.38 3.77 -9.52
N ALA A 19 -4.47 3.67 -10.28
CA ALA A 19 -5.82 3.79 -9.76
C ALA A 19 -6.19 2.66 -8.77
N ALA A 20 -5.44 1.54 -8.78
CA ALA A 20 -5.58 0.49 -7.77
C ALA A 20 -4.98 0.87 -6.40
N PHE A 21 -4.12 1.89 -6.36
CA PHE A 21 -3.53 2.45 -5.13
C PHE A 21 -4.30 3.65 -4.59
N GLU A 22 -4.86 4.49 -5.46
CA GLU A 22 -5.50 5.75 -5.04
C GLU A 22 -6.88 5.57 -4.36
N ASP A 23 -7.52 4.44 -4.63
CA ASP A 23 -8.87 4.13 -4.15
C ASP A 23 -8.80 3.07 -3.04
N PRO A 24 -9.16 3.42 -1.79
CA PRO A 24 -9.08 2.50 -0.67
C PRO A 24 -9.94 1.24 -0.85
N ALA A 25 -11.08 1.35 -1.55
CA ALA A 25 -11.96 0.22 -1.78
C ALA A 25 -11.38 -0.77 -2.81
N ARG A 26 -10.57 -0.30 -3.76
CA ARG A 26 -9.82 -1.15 -4.68
C ARG A 26 -8.60 -1.74 -3.99
N LEU A 27 -7.84 -0.92 -3.27
CA LEU A 27 -6.62 -1.32 -2.58
C LEU A 27 -6.87 -2.42 -1.54
N ALA A 28 -7.97 -2.31 -0.77
CA ALA A 28 -8.33 -3.29 0.26
C ALA A 28 -8.58 -4.72 -0.27
N GLN A 29 -8.86 -4.87 -1.58
CA GLN A 29 -9.13 -6.17 -2.20
C GLN A 29 -7.87 -7.00 -2.44
N TRP A 30 -6.70 -6.37 -2.52
CA TRP A 30 -5.47 -7.04 -2.96
C TRP A 30 -4.24 -6.69 -2.12
N TRP A 31 -4.29 -5.63 -1.30
CA TRP A 31 -3.16 -5.28 -0.45
C TRP A 31 -2.92 -6.33 0.63
N GLY A 32 -1.69 -6.83 0.74
CA GLY A 32 -1.34 -7.91 1.66
C GLY A 32 -1.29 -9.29 0.98
N PRO A 33 -0.96 -10.34 1.74
CA PRO A 33 -0.80 -11.68 1.18
C PRO A 33 -2.14 -12.31 0.77
N GLU A 34 -2.09 -13.31 -0.12
CA GLU A 34 -3.27 -14.10 -0.48
C GLU A 34 -3.92 -14.74 0.76
N GLY A 35 -5.25 -14.68 0.84
CA GLY A 35 -6.04 -15.18 1.97
C GLY A 35 -6.20 -14.20 3.14
N PHE A 36 -5.59 -13.02 3.06
CA PHE A 36 -5.79 -11.93 4.02
C PHE A 36 -6.85 -10.94 3.51
N SER A 37 -7.48 -10.22 4.44
CA SER A 37 -8.37 -9.08 4.13
C SER A 37 -7.91 -7.83 4.86
N ASN A 38 -8.48 -6.68 4.51
CA ASN A 38 -8.13 -5.41 5.16
C ASN A 38 -9.37 -4.64 5.61
N THR A 39 -9.23 -3.98 6.76
CA THR A 39 -10.09 -2.86 7.17
C THR A 39 -9.25 -1.59 7.16
N PHE A 40 -9.74 -0.52 6.53
CA PHE A 40 -9.03 0.75 6.46
C PHE A 40 -9.73 1.76 7.38
N GLU A 41 -9.04 2.22 8.42
CA GLU A 41 -9.57 3.22 9.35
C GLU A 41 -9.27 4.65 8.87
N VAL A 42 -8.12 4.87 8.24
CA VAL A 42 -7.71 6.17 7.68
C VAL A 42 -7.03 5.95 6.33
N PHE A 43 -7.42 6.72 5.32
CA PHE A 43 -6.76 6.70 4.02
C PHE A 43 -6.75 8.09 3.38
N GLU A 44 -5.65 8.83 3.59
CA GLU A 44 -5.44 10.16 3.03
C GLU A 44 -4.41 10.10 1.89
N PHE A 45 -4.86 9.81 0.67
CA PHE A 45 -3.97 9.64 -0.49
C PHE A 45 -3.41 10.97 -1.01
N ARG A 46 -2.49 11.57 -0.25
CA ARG A 46 -1.78 12.82 -0.54
C ARG A 46 -0.42 12.82 0.16
N PRO A 47 0.60 13.57 -0.32
CA PRO A 47 1.84 13.72 0.43
C PRO A 47 1.61 14.22 1.87
N GLY A 48 2.26 13.57 2.84
CA GLY A 48 2.08 13.75 4.27
C GLY A 48 0.78 13.15 4.84
N GLY A 49 -0.03 12.49 4.00
CA GLY A 49 -1.28 11.86 4.41
C GLY A 49 -1.06 10.51 5.10
N ARG A 50 -1.96 10.18 6.03
CA ARG A 50 -1.90 8.95 6.81
C ARG A 50 -2.66 7.81 6.13
N TRP A 51 -2.13 6.61 6.32
CA TRP A 51 -2.79 5.36 5.98
C TRP A 51 -2.75 4.44 7.20
N VAL A 52 -3.90 4.27 7.85
CA VAL A 52 -4.09 3.38 9.00
C VAL A 52 -5.02 2.27 8.54
N PHE A 53 -4.56 1.02 8.69
CA PHE A 53 -5.29 -0.16 8.26
C PHE A 53 -4.95 -1.36 9.14
N THR A 54 -5.93 -2.25 9.30
CA THR A 54 -5.75 -3.55 9.93
C THR A 54 -5.78 -4.63 8.86
N ILE A 55 -4.71 -5.43 8.77
CA ILE A 55 -4.71 -6.66 7.98
C ILE A 55 -5.27 -7.78 8.86
N HIS A 56 -6.26 -8.53 8.35
CA HIS A 56 -6.85 -9.68 9.03
C HIS A 56 -6.34 -10.99 8.41
N GLY A 57 -5.73 -11.83 9.24
CA GLY A 57 -5.27 -13.16 8.86
C GLY A 57 -6.40 -14.18 8.77
N PRO A 58 -6.26 -15.24 7.94
CA PRO A 58 -7.24 -16.33 7.86
C PRO A 58 -7.33 -17.15 9.15
N ASP A 59 -6.35 -17.00 10.05
CA ASP A 59 -6.31 -17.56 11.40
C ASP A 59 -7.10 -16.72 12.43
N GLY A 60 -7.70 -15.60 12.00
CA GLY A 60 -8.43 -14.66 12.86
C GLY A 60 -7.52 -13.69 13.63
N LYS A 61 -6.22 -13.65 13.32
CA LYS A 61 -5.30 -12.70 13.94
C LYS A 61 -5.29 -11.37 13.20
N ASP A 62 -5.32 -10.29 13.96
CA ASP A 62 -5.26 -8.93 13.45
C ASP A 62 -3.83 -8.36 13.51
N TYR A 63 -3.47 -7.63 12.47
CA TYR A 63 -2.20 -6.96 12.31
C TYR A 63 -2.47 -5.48 12.01
N PRO A 64 -2.46 -4.61 13.05
CA PRO A 64 -2.59 -3.17 12.86
C PRO A 64 -1.34 -2.61 12.16
N ASN A 65 -1.54 -1.77 11.16
CA ASN A 65 -0.48 -1.12 10.40
C ASN A 65 -0.75 0.39 10.27
N GLU A 66 0.32 1.16 10.21
CA GLU A 66 0.26 2.58 9.90
C GLU A 66 1.40 2.96 8.94
N SER A 67 1.07 3.76 7.94
CA SER A 67 2.00 4.34 6.98
C SER A 67 1.71 5.81 6.73
N GLU A 68 2.73 6.51 6.24
CA GLU A 68 2.65 7.89 5.76
C GLU A 68 3.01 7.93 4.28
N PHE A 69 2.17 8.55 3.46
CA PHE A 69 2.50 8.81 2.06
C PHE A 69 3.55 9.93 1.97
N LEU A 70 4.74 9.61 1.46
CA LEU A 70 5.82 10.58 1.32
C LEU A 70 5.72 11.34 -0.01
N GLU A 71 5.41 10.63 -1.10
CA GLU A 71 5.37 11.19 -2.45
C GLU A 71 4.36 10.44 -3.31
N ILE A 72 3.61 11.18 -4.11
CA ILE A 72 2.62 10.65 -5.05
C ILE A 72 2.78 11.41 -6.36
N VAL A 73 3.16 10.70 -7.42
CA VAL A 73 3.22 11.21 -8.79
C VAL A 73 2.14 10.47 -9.59
N PRO A 74 1.03 11.14 -9.93
CA PRO A 74 -0.10 10.51 -10.61
C PRO A 74 0.33 9.70 -11.83
N GLY A 75 -0.09 8.42 -11.88
CA GLY A 75 0.21 7.52 -13.00
C GLY A 75 1.66 7.02 -13.07
N SER A 76 2.52 7.33 -12.10
CA SER A 76 3.96 6.99 -12.19
C SER A 76 4.57 6.44 -10.90
N MET A 77 4.23 7.00 -9.73
CA MET A 77 4.90 6.61 -8.49
C MET A 77 4.06 6.83 -7.25
N VAL A 78 4.19 5.90 -6.29
CA VAL A 78 3.74 6.04 -4.90
C VAL A 78 4.90 5.66 -3.99
N ARG A 79 5.25 6.56 -3.05
CA ARG A 79 6.24 6.29 -2.01
C ARG A 79 5.62 6.48 -0.64
N LEU A 80 5.84 5.51 0.24
CA LEU A 80 5.34 5.52 1.60
C LEU A 80 6.41 5.10 2.61
N ARG A 81 6.19 5.50 3.86
CA ARG A 81 6.97 5.07 5.01
C ARG A 81 6.06 4.30 5.95
N HIS A 82 6.43 3.09 6.29
CA HIS A 82 5.78 2.31 7.33
C HIS A 82 6.26 2.80 8.69
N VAL A 83 5.36 3.39 9.48
CA VAL A 83 5.71 4.11 10.71
C VAL A 83 5.59 3.26 11.97
N CYS A 84 5.03 2.05 11.86
CA CYS A 84 5.08 1.03 12.92
C CYS A 84 6.07 -0.09 12.56
N LEU A 85 6.36 -0.99 13.50
CA LEU A 85 7.30 -2.08 13.26
C LEU A 85 6.72 -3.09 12.25
N PRO A 86 7.54 -3.63 11.33
CA PRO A 86 8.92 -3.23 11.05
C PRO A 86 9.00 -1.89 10.29
N HIS A 87 9.96 -1.03 10.62
CA HIS A 87 10.12 0.25 9.90
C HIS A 87 10.77 0.02 8.54
N TYR A 88 10.15 0.54 7.49
CA TYR A 88 10.69 0.57 6.14
C TYR A 88 10.10 1.71 5.32
N GLU A 89 10.74 1.99 4.20
CA GLU A 89 10.17 2.82 3.14
C GLU A 89 9.93 1.93 1.92
N LEU A 90 8.79 2.16 1.26
CA LEU A 90 8.38 1.44 0.06
C LEU A 90 8.20 2.46 -1.06
N SER A 91 8.89 2.22 -2.17
CA SER A 91 8.71 2.96 -3.42
C SER A 91 8.15 2.02 -4.48
N ILE A 92 7.03 2.42 -5.08
CA ILE A 92 6.34 1.70 -6.15
C ILE A 92 6.38 2.60 -7.37
N THR A 93 6.98 2.11 -8.46
CA THR A 93 7.10 2.80 -9.74
C THR A 93 6.37 1.98 -10.81
N LEU A 94 5.60 2.66 -11.66
CA LEU A 94 4.73 2.05 -12.67
C LEU A 94 5.29 2.17 -14.09
#